data_AF-A0AAD7Y4J5-F1
#
_entry.id   AF-A0AAD7Y4J5-F1
#
_cell.length_a   1.000
_cell.length_b   1.000
_cell.length_c   1.000
_cell.angle_alpha   90.00
_cell.angle_beta   90.00
_cell.angle_gamma   90.00
#
_symmetry.space_group_name_H-M   'P 1'
#
loop_
_entity.id
_entity.type
_entity.pdbx_description
1 polymer ?
#
loop_
_entity_poly.entity_id
_entity_poly.type
_entity_poly.pdbx_seq_one_letter_code
_entity_poly.pdbx_strand_id
1 'polypeptide(L)'
;MSFLHGFKKNLNRAGTTLMQKTGAVDRTEDSEFADEYERFKILEKKCEKLSKNAKAFLDAMRAMTTTQLRIAQTLGLFYDDWVVMSQGGREYVKTIERFNEETKTDLDKAFQTTVLEPLARLCSYFPEINEAVKRRKKKQLDYDAQKSKVRKLIDRPSEDPQKLPMAEQEADLAREMYEGLNTILITDLPKVVDLRVPYLDPSFEALIKTELLFSQKSYEELEALRPQFSQEMEQGQDTRVDDILQQMRSLTITGNF
;
A
#
# COMPACT_ATOMS: atom_id res chain seq x y z
N MET A 1 -33.78 19.91 -15.05
CA MET A 1 -34.46 18.61 -15.26
C MET A 1 -33.64 17.37 -14.85
N SER A 2 -32.29 17.39 -14.88
CA SER A 2 -31.46 16.18 -14.60
C SER A 2 -31.50 15.65 -13.15
N PHE A 3 -31.55 16.54 -12.15
CA PHE A 3 -31.45 16.18 -10.73
C PHE A 3 -32.64 15.35 -10.22
N LEU A 4 -33.87 15.77 -10.56
CA LEU A 4 -35.11 15.09 -10.17
C LEU A 4 -35.24 13.70 -10.82
N HIS A 5 -34.80 13.58 -12.07
CA HIS A 5 -34.80 12.32 -12.79
C HIS A 5 -33.79 11.32 -12.21
N GLY A 6 -32.61 11.79 -11.79
CA GLY A 6 -31.61 10.98 -11.08
C GLY A 6 -32.07 10.52 -9.70
N PHE A 7 -32.74 11.41 -8.93
CA PHE A 7 -33.30 11.08 -7.62
C PHE A 7 -34.38 9.99 -7.72
N LYS A 8 -35.32 10.14 -8.67
CA LYS A 8 -36.37 9.14 -8.94
C LYS A 8 -35.79 7.76 -9.30
N LYS A 9 -34.74 7.73 -10.14
CA LYS A 9 -34.06 6.47 -10.50
C LYS A 9 -33.37 5.81 -9.31
N ASN A 10 -32.76 6.58 -8.42
CA ASN A 10 -32.11 6.03 -7.22
C ASN A 10 -33.12 5.44 -6.22
N LEU A 11 -34.27 6.09 -6.02
CA LEU A 11 -35.36 5.57 -5.19
C LEU A 11 -35.91 4.24 -5.75
N ASN A 12 -36.14 4.18 -7.07
CA ASN A 12 -36.62 2.96 -7.71
C ASN A 12 -35.63 1.80 -7.51
N ARG A 13 -34.32 2.04 -7.67
CA ARG A 13 -33.27 1.03 -7.46
C ARG A 13 -33.16 0.55 -6.01
N ALA A 14 -33.35 1.45 -5.04
CA ALA A 14 -33.42 1.08 -3.63
C ALA A 14 -34.63 0.16 -3.37
N GLY A 15 -35.77 0.46 -3.99
CA GLY A 15 -36.95 -0.41 -4.00
C GLY A 15 -36.67 -1.79 -4.58
N THR A 16 -36.07 -1.87 -5.77
CA THR A 16 -35.70 -3.16 -6.41
C THR A 16 -34.76 -3.98 -5.54
N THR A 17 -33.76 -3.33 -4.92
CA THR A 17 -32.80 -4.01 -4.02
C THR A 17 -33.51 -4.64 -2.83
N LEU A 18 -34.49 -3.95 -2.24
CA LEU A 18 -35.28 -4.48 -1.13
C LEU A 18 -36.14 -5.67 -1.60
N MET A 19 -36.79 -5.55 -2.76
CA MET A 19 -37.64 -6.61 -3.32
C MET A 19 -36.85 -7.87 -3.69
N GLN A 20 -35.61 -7.74 -4.15
CA GLN A 20 -34.71 -8.88 -4.39
C GLN A 20 -34.39 -9.62 -3.08
N LYS A 21 -34.13 -8.88 -2.00
CA LYS A 21 -33.87 -9.49 -0.68
C LYS A 21 -35.09 -10.23 -0.11
N THR A 22 -36.30 -9.82 -0.47
CA THR A 22 -37.55 -10.49 -0.05
C THR A 22 -38.01 -11.57 -1.04
N GLY A 23 -37.26 -11.84 -2.12
CA GLY A 23 -37.63 -12.81 -3.16
C GLY A 23 -38.78 -12.38 -4.08
N ALA A 24 -39.20 -11.12 -4.01
CA ALA A 24 -40.32 -10.58 -4.80
C ALA A 24 -39.91 -10.19 -6.24
N VAL A 25 -38.61 -10.10 -6.51
CA VAL A 25 -38.03 -9.83 -7.82
C VAL A 25 -36.86 -10.79 -8.02
N ASP A 26 -36.83 -11.50 -9.16
CA ASP A 26 -35.72 -12.36 -9.53
C ASP A 26 -34.43 -11.53 -9.66
N ARG A 27 -33.31 -12.09 -9.19
CA ARG A 27 -32.01 -11.44 -9.26
C ARG A 27 -31.23 -12.02 -10.44
N THR A 28 -30.67 -11.16 -11.28
CA THR A 28 -29.66 -11.61 -12.25
C THR A 28 -28.40 -12.04 -11.50
N GLU A 29 -28.02 -13.30 -11.64
CA GLU A 29 -26.76 -13.85 -11.14
C GLU A 29 -25.72 -13.90 -12.25
N ASP A 30 -24.49 -13.49 -11.93
CA ASP A 30 -23.41 -13.38 -12.89
C ASP A 30 -22.13 -13.86 -12.20
N SER A 31 -21.90 -15.18 -12.25
CA SER A 31 -20.81 -15.84 -11.53
C SER A 31 -19.45 -15.46 -12.11
N GLU A 32 -19.35 -15.32 -13.43
CA GLU A 32 -18.12 -14.91 -14.11
C GLU A 32 -17.69 -13.50 -13.68
N PHE A 33 -18.61 -12.53 -13.67
CA PHE A 33 -18.31 -11.21 -13.13
C PHE A 33 -17.91 -11.26 -11.65
N ALA A 34 -18.60 -12.08 -10.85
CA ALA A 34 -18.34 -12.16 -9.40
C ALA A 34 -16.92 -12.66 -9.10
N ASP A 35 -16.46 -13.68 -9.82
CA ASP A 35 -15.13 -14.26 -9.66
C ASP A 35 -14.02 -13.26 -10.04
N GLU A 36 -14.16 -12.58 -11.18
CA GLU A 36 -13.17 -11.59 -11.63
C GLU A 36 -13.19 -10.31 -10.78
N TYR A 37 -14.37 -9.89 -10.30
CA TYR A 37 -14.47 -8.79 -9.36
C TYR A 37 -13.81 -9.10 -8.02
N GLU A 38 -13.95 -10.32 -7.49
CA GLU A 38 -13.28 -10.72 -6.24
C GLU A 38 -11.76 -10.68 -6.41
N ARG A 39 -11.23 -11.21 -7.51
CA ARG A 39 -9.79 -11.12 -7.83
C ARG A 39 -9.30 -9.68 -7.91
N PHE A 40 -10.06 -8.79 -8.55
CA PHE A 40 -9.77 -7.36 -8.59
C PHE A 40 -9.77 -6.73 -7.18
N LYS A 41 -10.76 -7.03 -6.34
CA LYS A 41 -10.82 -6.50 -4.96
C LYS A 41 -9.66 -6.97 -4.10
N ILE A 42 -9.21 -8.21 -4.30
CA ILE A 42 -8.01 -8.74 -3.64
C ILE A 42 -6.76 -7.97 -4.11
N LEU A 43 -6.63 -7.72 -5.42
CA LEU A 43 -5.52 -6.91 -5.97
C LEU A 43 -5.51 -5.51 -5.37
N GLU A 44 -6.63 -4.79 -5.44
CA GLU A 44 -6.77 -3.42 -4.92
C GLU A 44 -6.30 -3.33 -3.47
N LYS A 45 -6.84 -4.19 -2.60
CA LYS A 45 -6.49 -4.23 -1.18
C LYS A 45 -4.99 -4.53 -0.95
N LYS A 46 -4.41 -5.43 -1.76
CA LYS A 46 -2.97 -5.77 -1.67
C LYS A 46 -2.10 -4.58 -2.10
N CYS A 47 -2.44 -3.93 -3.20
CA CYS A 47 -1.71 -2.76 -3.72
C CYS A 47 -1.77 -1.56 -2.77
N GLU A 48 -2.95 -1.25 -2.22
CA GLU A 48 -3.10 -0.17 -1.24
C GLU A 48 -2.28 -0.45 0.04
N LYS A 49 -2.33 -1.69 0.54
CA LYS A 49 -1.53 -2.11 1.70
C LYS A 49 -0.04 -2.02 1.41
N LEU A 50 0.40 -2.46 0.23
CA LEU A 50 1.79 -2.39 -0.20
C LEU A 50 2.28 -0.93 -0.30
N SER A 51 1.49 -0.04 -0.92
CA SER A 51 1.80 1.39 -1.02
C SER A 51 1.96 2.03 0.36
N LYS A 52 1.05 1.73 1.30
CA LYS A 52 1.15 2.19 2.69
C LYS A 52 2.41 1.68 3.38
N ASN A 53 2.73 0.40 3.23
CA ASN A 53 3.90 -0.21 3.85
C ASN A 53 5.21 0.33 3.26
N ALA A 54 5.30 0.50 1.94
CA ALA A 54 6.46 1.10 1.28
C ALA A 54 6.69 2.54 1.75
N LYS A 55 5.62 3.33 1.92
CA LYS A 55 5.72 4.67 2.49
C LYS A 55 6.22 4.63 3.95
N ALA A 56 5.66 3.73 4.76
CA ALA A 56 6.09 3.58 6.15
C ALA A 56 7.56 3.18 6.26
N PHE A 57 8.05 2.34 5.35
CA PHE A 57 9.47 1.98 5.27
C PHE A 57 10.36 3.20 4.99
N LEU A 58 10.02 4.01 3.99
CA LEU A 58 10.76 5.24 3.70
C LEU A 58 10.77 6.21 4.90
N ASP A 59 9.61 6.40 5.53
CA ASP A 59 9.48 7.27 6.70
C ASP A 59 10.30 6.73 7.89
N ALA A 60 10.41 5.41 8.06
CA ALA A 60 11.26 4.79 9.08
C ALA A 60 12.75 4.99 8.79
N MET A 61 13.22 4.85 7.55
CA MET A 61 14.62 5.15 7.18
C MET A 61 14.97 6.60 7.50
N ARG A 62 14.11 7.56 7.11
CA ARG A 62 14.28 8.99 7.42
C ARG A 62 14.35 9.25 8.92
N ALA A 63 13.46 8.62 9.68
CA ALA A 63 13.42 8.76 11.14
C ALA A 63 14.70 8.23 11.78
N MET A 64 15.22 7.09 11.28
CA MET A 64 16.45 6.49 11.78
C MET A 64 17.65 7.41 11.55
N THR A 65 17.90 7.86 10.31
CA THR A 65 19.07 8.72 10.02
C THR A 65 18.99 10.06 10.73
N THR A 66 17.78 10.63 10.83
CA THR A 66 17.56 11.89 11.56
C THR A 66 17.82 11.71 13.06
N THR A 67 17.41 10.58 13.63
CA THR A 67 17.63 10.28 15.06
C THR A 67 19.12 10.05 15.32
N GLN A 68 19.82 9.32 14.44
CA GLN A 68 21.25 9.12 14.52
C GLN A 68 22.02 10.45 14.48
N LEU A 69 21.61 11.38 13.61
CA LEU A 69 22.14 12.74 13.56
C LEU A 69 21.94 13.50 14.86
N ARG A 70 20.74 13.45 15.45
CA ARG A 70 20.46 14.12 16.75
C ARG A 70 21.32 13.58 17.88
N ILE A 71 21.56 12.26 17.90
CA ILE A 71 22.48 11.64 18.86
C ILE A 71 23.88 12.19 18.66
N ALA A 72 24.40 12.20 17.43
CA ALA A 72 25.72 12.72 17.11
C ALA A 72 25.89 14.19 17.52
N GLN A 73 24.89 15.03 17.21
CA GLN A 73 24.89 16.45 17.59
C GLN A 73 24.84 16.65 19.11
N THR A 74 24.03 15.85 19.82
CA THR A 74 23.92 15.92 21.28
C THR A 74 25.20 15.47 21.96
N LEU A 75 25.87 14.44 21.44
CA LEU A 75 27.23 14.06 21.88
C LEU A 75 28.21 15.22 21.72
N GLY A 76 28.09 15.98 20.62
CA GLY A 76 28.85 17.22 20.39
C GLY A 76 28.73 18.25 21.52
N LEU A 77 27.58 18.36 22.17
CA LEU A 77 27.32 19.37 23.21
C LEU A 77 28.05 19.12 24.52
N PHE A 78 28.56 17.91 24.76
CA PHE A 78 29.34 17.60 25.96
C PHE A 78 30.80 18.09 25.89
N TYR A 79 31.20 18.60 24.72
CA TYR A 79 32.55 19.06 24.45
C TYR A 79 32.54 20.56 24.18
N ASP A 80 33.46 21.28 24.80
CA ASP A 80 33.59 22.75 24.72
C ASP A 80 35.07 23.16 24.56
N ASP A 81 35.36 24.44 24.75
CA ASP A 81 36.72 24.97 24.63
C ASP A 81 37.70 24.39 25.68
N TRP A 82 37.18 23.80 26.76
CA TRP A 82 37.97 23.21 27.84
C TRP A 82 38.11 21.68 27.70
N VAL A 83 37.11 21.02 27.10
CA VAL A 83 37.11 19.58 26.86
C VAL A 83 36.88 19.30 25.37
N VAL A 84 37.96 19.02 24.65
CA VAL A 84 37.94 18.79 23.20
C VAL A 84 37.54 17.34 22.91
N MET A 85 36.55 17.16 22.02
CA MET A 85 36.14 15.85 21.52
C MET A 85 37.32 15.08 20.90
N SER A 86 37.37 13.75 21.04
CA SER A 86 38.39 12.94 20.38
C SER A 86 38.30 13.07 18.85
N GLN A 87 39.39 12.77 18.14
CA GLN A 87 39.38 12.76 16.67
C GLN A 87 38.33 11.78 16.13
N GLY A 88 38.20 10.60 16.74
CA GLY A 88 37.16 9.62 16.39
C GLY A 88 35.74 10.13 16.62
N GLY A 89 35.50 10.86 17.72
CA GLY A 89 34.21 11.50 17.96
C GLY A 89 33.85 12.54 16.91
N ARG A 90 34.80 13.42 16.53
CA ARG A 90 34.58 14.43 15.50
C ARG A 90 34.29 13.80 14.13
N GLU A 91 35.03 12.75 13.79
CA GLU A 91 34.83 12.04 12.52
C GLU A 91 33.48 11.32 12.51
N TYR A 92 33.06 10.70 13.62
CA TYR A 92 31.73 10.11 13.76
C TYR A 92 30.63 11.13 13.46
N VAL A 93 30.67 12.32 14.08
CA VAL A 93 29.65 13.35 13.85
C VAL A 93 29.56 13.74 12.36
N LYS A 94 30.71 13.99 11.72
CA LYS A 94 30.77 14.33 10.29
C LYS A 94 30.24 13.20 9.39
N THR A 95 30.60 11.96 9.70
CA THR A 95 30.12 10.77 8.98
C THR A 95 28.60 10.66 9.07
N ILE A 96 28.01 10.83 10.25
CA ILE A 96 26.55 10.77 10.41
C ILE A 96 25.84 11.95 9.72
N GLU A 97 26.42 13.15 9.75
CA GLU A 97 25.90 14.31 9.02
C GLU A 97 25.84 14.05 7.51
N ARG A 98 26.94 13.59 6.92
CA ARG A 98 27.01 13.22 5.50
C ARG A 98 26.01 12.11 5.17
N PHE A 99 26.00 11.03 5.94
CA PHE A 99 25.13 9.89 5.69
C PHE A 99 23.64 10.27 5.74
N ASN A 100 23.24 11.13 6.70
CA ASN A 100 21.88 11.63 6.76
C ASN A 100 21.54 12.51 5.55
N GLU A 101 22.45 13.34 5.06
CA GLU A 101 22.21 14.20 3.90
C GLU A 101 22.05 13.38 2.62
N GLU A 102 22.99 12.46 2.35
CA GLU A 102 22.92 11.57 1.19
C GLU A 102 21.66 10.71 1.18
N THR A 103 21.21 10.25 2.36
CA THR A 103 19.95 9.51 2.47
C THR A 103 18.76 10.38 2.05
N LYS A 104 18.75 11.67 2.44
CA LYS A 104 17.67 12.60 2.12
C LYS A 104 17.67 13.05 0.66
N THR A 105 18.83 13.17 0.01
CA THR A 105 18.91 13.67 -1.36
C THR A 105 18.76 12.56 -2.39
N ASP A 106 19.48 11.46 -2.21
CA ASP A 106 19.68 10.48 -3.28
C ASP A 106 18.78 9.27 -3.10
N LEU A 107 18.84 8.64 -1.92
CA LEU A 107 18.05 7.45 -1.62
C LEU A 107 16.56 7.77 -1.54
N ASP A 108 16.21 8.88 -0.89
CA ASP A 108 14.83 9.31 -0.73
C ASP A 108 14.16 9.56 -2.08
N LYS A 109 14.82 10.34 -2.94
CA LYS A 109 14.30 10.67 -4.27
C LYS A 109 14.20 9.44 -5.15
N ALA A 110 15.23 8.58 -5.14
CA ALA A 110 15.20 7.33 -5.89
C ALA A 110 14.02 6.44 -5.46
N PHE A 111 13.82 6.26 -4.15
CA PHE A 111 12.71 5.46 -3.61
C PHE A 111 11.35 6.05 -3.96
N GLN A 112 11.17 7.37 -3.85
CA GLN A 112 9.93 8.03 -4.23
C GLN A 112 9.58 7.77 -5.70
N THR A 113 10.51 8.02 -6.61
CA THR A 113 10.27 7.91 -8.06
C THR A 113 10.13 6.46 -8.54
N THR A 114 10.87 5.53 -7.95
CA THR A 114 10.92 4.14 -8.45
C THR A 114 9.97 3.18 -7.74
N VAL A 115 9.54 3.51 -6.52
CA VAL A 115 8.66 2.66 -5.69
C VAL A 115 7.34 3.34 -5.37
N LEU A 116 7.36 4.52 -4.73
CA LEU A 116 6.12 5.13 -4.22
C LEU A 116 5.23 5.69 -5.33
N GLU A 117 5.79 6.42 -6.29
CA GLU A 117 5.03 7.01 -7.40
C GLU A 117 4.34 5.95 -8.27
N PRO A 118 5.01 4.85 -8.70
CA PRO A 118 4.34 3.78 -9.44
C PRO A 118 3.23 3.11 -8.63
N LEU A 119 3.47 2.79 -7.35
CA LEU A 119 2.44 2.19 -6.49
C LEU A 119 1.23 3.13 -6.31
N ALA A 120 1.47 4.42 -6.10
CA ALA A 120 0.42 5.42 -5.99
C ALA A 120 -0.36 5.57 -7.31
N ARG A 121 0.34 5.57 -8.45
CA ARG A 121 -0.26 5.63 -9.78
C ARG A 121 -1.14 4.40 -10.04
N LEU A 122 -0.67 3.20 -9.73
CA LEU A 122 -1.50 1.99 -9.83
C LEU A 122 -2.78 2.10 -9.00
N CYS A 123 -2.65 2.52 -7.74
CA CYS A 123 -3.80 2.70 -6.85
C CYS A 123 -4.78 3.76 -7.34
N SER A 124 -4.30 4.78 -8.08
CA SER A 124 -5.13 5.87 -8.59
C SER A 124 -6.15 5.43 -9.66
N TYR A 125 -5.96 4.27 -10.31
CA TYR A 125 -6.90 3.73 -11.30
C TYR A 125 -8.08 2.98 -10.67
N PHE A 126 -7.93 2.44 -9.46
CA PHE A 126 -8.97 1.63 -8.82
C PHE A 126 -10.30 2.37 -8.59
N PRO A 127 -10.33 3.67 -8.20
CA PRO A 127 -11.58 4.42 -8.08
C PRO A 127 -12.41 4.44 -9.38
N GLU A 128 -11.78 4.57 -10.55
CA GLU A 128 -12.48 4.59 -11.82
C GLU A 128 -13.11 3.22 -12.14
N ILE A 129 -12.37 2.14 -11.91
CA ILE A 129 -12.87 0.76 -12.07
C ILE A 129 -14.03 0.51 -11.11
N ASN A 130 -13.92 0.93 -9.85
CA ASN A 130 -15.01 0.84 -8.87
C ASN A 130 -16.25 1.62 -9.32
N GLU A 131 -16.11 2.79 -9.95
CA GLU A 131 -17.24 3.52 -10.52
C GLU A 131 -17.88 2.79 -11.71
N ALA A 132 -17.09 2.15 -12.57
CA ALA A 132 -17.62 1.30 -13.64
C ALA A 132 -18.43 0.12 -13.07
N VAL A 133 -17.92 -0.56 -12.04
CA VAL A 133 -18.66 -1.62 -11.32
C VAL A 133 -19.95 -1.11 -10.70
N LYS A 134 -19.94 0.07 -10.07
CA LYS A 134 -21.16 0.70 -9.54
C LYS A 134 -22.16 1.02 -10.64
N ARG A 135 -21.70 1.47 -11.81
CA ARG A 135 -22.56 1.73 -12.98
C ARG A 135 -23.19 0.44 -13.50
N ARG A 136 -22.41 -0.64 -13.64
CA ARG A 136 -22.90 -1.98 -13.99
C ARG A 136 -24.00 -2.43 -13.03
N LYS A 137 -23.74 -2.38 -11.71
CA LYS A 137 -24.73 -2.76 -10.69
C LYS A 137 -26.03 -1.95 -10.78
N LYS A 138 -25.93 -0.64 -11.04
CA LYS A 138 -27.11 0.23 -11.26
C LYS A 138 -27.92 -0.21 -12.47
N LYS A 139 -27.25 -0.61 -13.57
CA LYS A 139 -27.91 -1.10 -14.79
C LYS A 139 -28.52 -2.48 -14.62
N GLN A 140 -27.86 -3.36 -13.85
CA GLN A 140 -28.41 -4.64 -13.45
C GLN A 140 -29.75 -4.48 -12.73
N LEU A 141 -29.82 -3.58 -11.73
CA LEU A 141 -31.06 -3.30 -11.00
C LEU A 141 -32.15 -2.69 -11.89
N ASP A 142 -31.78 -1.84 -12.86
CA ASP A 142 -32.73 -1.29 -13.83
C ASP A 142 -33.31 -2.42 -14.71
N TYR A 143 -32.47 -3.34 -15.18
CA TYR A 143 -32.87 -4.50 -15.97
C TYR A 143 -33.78 -5.46 -15.17
N ASP A 144 -33.39 -5.84 -13.96
CA ASP A 144 -34.18 -6.72 -13.08
C ASP A 144 -35.58 -6.12 -12.81
N ALA A 145 -35.67 -4.80 -12.63
CA ALA A 145 -36.95 -4.11 -12.45
C ALA A 145 -37.85 -4.18 -13.70
N GLN A 146 -37.28 -4.00 -14.90
CA GLN A 146 -38.05 -4.10 -16.15
C GLN A 146 -38.46 -5.54 -16.44
N LYS A 147 -37.58 -6.51 -16.19
CA LYS A 147 -37.90 -7.95 -16.28
C LYS A 147 -39.07 -8.32 -15.36
N SER A 148 -39.08 -7.81 -14.13
CA SER A 148 -40.21 -8.00 -13.20
C SER A 148 -41.50 -7.35 -13.70
N LYS A 149 -41.42 -6.15 -14.31
CA LYS A 149 -42.58 -5.47 -14.90
C LYS A 149 -43.18 -6.27 -16.07
N VAL A 150 -42.35 -6.78 -16.96
CA VAL A 150 -42.76 -7.66 -18.07
C VAL A 150 -43.43 -8.92 -17.53
N ARG A 151 -42.80 -9.61 -16.57
CA ARG A 151 -43.38 -10.81 -15.94
C ARG A 151 -44.76 -10.56 -15.34
N LYS A 152 -44.95 -9.45 -14.62
CA LYS A 152 -46.25 -9.06 -14.06
C LYS A 152 -47.31 -8.79 -15.14
N LEU A 153 -46.94 -8.22 -16.27
CA LEU A 153 -47.86 -7.96 -17.39
C LEU A 153 -48.21 -9.23 -18.16
N ILE A 154 -47.33 -10.23 -18.17
CA ILE A 154 -47.62 -11.57 -18.70
C ILE A 154 -48.57 -12.31 -17.75
N ASP A 155 -48.25 -12.35 -16.45
CA ASP A 155 -49.05 -13.05 -15.44
C ASP A 155 -50.44 -12.41 -15.26
N ARG A 156 -50.52 -11.08 -15.44
CA ARG A 156 -51.77 -10.31 -15.40
C ARG A 156 -51.84 -9.36 -16.60
N PRO A 157 -52.39 -9.82 -17.74
CA PRO A 157 -52.52 -9.03 -18.96
C PRO A 157 -53.30 -7.72 -18.73
N SER A 158 -52.81 -6.65 -19.36
CA SER A 158 -53.47 -5.35 -19.39
C SER A 158 -54.54 -5.32 -20.48
N GLU A 159 -55.62 -4.56 -20.26
CA GLU A 159 -56.63 -4.29 -21.30
C GLU A 159 -56.07 -3.48 -22.48
N ASP A 160 -55.02 -2.68 -22.22
CA ASP A 160 -54.27 -1.99 -23.26
C ASP A 160 -53.22 -2.93 -23.89
N PRO A 161 -53.39 -3.32 -25.18
CA PRO A 161 -52.51 -4.26 -25.87
C PRO A 161 -51.12 -3.68 -26.16
N GLN A 162 -50.91 -2.37 -26.03
CA GLN A 162 -49.60 -1.76 -26.25
C GLN A 162 -48.68 -1.82 -25.02
N LYS A 163 -49.23 -2.00 -23.81
CA LYS A 163 -48.42 -1.95 -22.58
C LYS A 163 -47.37 -3.04 -22.47
N LEU A 164 -47.71 -4.26 -22.88
CA LEU A 164 -46.76 -5.38 -22.83
C LEU A 164 -45.62 -5.17 -23.86
N PRO A 165 -45.90 -4.92 -25.16
CA PRO A 165 -44.85 -4.61 -26.14
C PRO A 165 -43.94 -3.45 -25.72
N MET A 166 -44.50 -2.38 -25.14
CA MET A 166 -43.68 -1.26 -24.64
C MET A 166 -42.80 -1.66 -23.46
N ALA A 167 -43.31 -2.45 -22.52
CA ALA A 167 -42.52 -2.92 -21.38
C ALA A 167 -41.41 -3.89 -21.82
N GLU A 168 -41.66 -4.73 -22.83
CA GLU A 168 -40.66 -5.60 -23.44
C GLU A 168 -39.55 -4.78 -24.10
N GLN A 169 -39.91 -3.76 -24.89
CA GLN A 169 -38.93 -2.84 -25.49
C GLN A 169 -38.09 -2.10 -24.43
N GLU A 170 -38.71 -1.63 -23.33
CA GLU A 170 -37.99 -1.02 -22.20
C GLU A 170 -37.04 -2.01 -21.51
N ALA A 171 -37.44 -3.28 -21.40
CA ALA A 171 -36.63 -4.34 -20.81
C ALA A 171 -35.42 -4.70 -21.70
N ASP A 172 -35.61 -4.76 -23.02
CA ASP A 172 -34.53 -5.00 -23.97
C ASP A 172 -33.49 -3.87 -23.97
N LEU A 173 -33.93 -2.61 -23.96
CA LEU A 173 -33.02 -1.47 -23.83
C LEU A 173 -32.24 -1.52 -22.51
N ALA A 174 -32.89 -1.89 -21.40
CA ALA A 174 -32.22 -2.04 -20.11
C ALA A 174 -31.21 -3.20 -20.11
N ARG A 175 -31.53 -4.29 -20.80
CA ARG A 175 -30.67 -5.47 -20.99
C ARG A 175 -29.40 -5.09 -21.76
N GLU A 176 -29.53 -4.44 -22.91
CA GLU A 176 -28.39 -4.01 -23.74
C GLU A 176 -27.42 -3.10 -22.96
N MET A 177 -27.96 -2.14 -22.18
CA MET A 177 -27.14 -1.27 -21.35
C MET A 177 -26.40 -2.02 -20.22
N TYR A 178 -27.03 -3.03 -19.64
CA TYR A 178 -26.42 -3.87 -18.61
C TYR A 178 -25.35 -4.79 -19.21
N GLU A 179 -25.71 -5.56 -20.23
CA GLU A 179 -24.83 -6.51 -20.91
C GLU A 179 -23.59 -5.82 -21.47
N GLY A 180 -23.75 -4.62 -22.08
CA GLY A 180 -22.60 -3.85 -22.56
C GLY A 180 -21.57 -3.52 -21.48
N LEU A 181 -22.02 -3.06 -20.31
CA LEU A 181 -21.11 -2.79 -19.17
C LEU A 181 -20.55 -4.08 -18.56
N ASN A 182 -21.36 -5.13 -18.53
CA ASN A 182 -20.96 -6.43 -18.00
C ASN A 182 -19.81 -7.04 -18.80
N THR A 183 -19.97 -7.09 -20.12
CA THR A 183 -18.98 -7.62 -21.05
C THR A 183 -17.66 -6.87 -20.96
N ILE A 184 -17.69 -5.54 -20.86
CA ILE A 184 -16.48 -4.73 -20.67
C ILE A 184 -15.75 -5.15 -19.39
N LEU A 185 -16.48 -5.23 -18.27
CA LEU A 185 -15.86 -5.54 -16.96
C LEU A 185 -15.33 -6.98 -16.90
N ILE A 186 -16.07 -7.96 -17.42
CA ILE A 186 -15.61 -9.36 -17.50
C ILE A 186 -14.35 -9.46 -18.38
N THR A 187 -14.27 -8.66 -19.44
CA THR A 187 -13.11 -8.67 -20.35
C THR A 187 -11.90 -7.96 -19.76
N ASP A 188 -12.09 -6.85 -19.05
CA ASP A 188 -10.99 -5.96 -18.65
C ASP A 188 -10.47 -6.20 -17.23
N LEU A 189 -11.30 -6.65 -16.28
CA LEU A 189 -10.85 -6.96 -14.92
C LEU A 189 -9.71 -8.01 -14.90
N PRO A 190 -9.78 -9.12 -15.66
CA PRO A 190 -8.68 -10.09 -15.72
C PRO A 190 -7.38 -9.47 -16.21
N LYS A 191 -7.44 -8.58 -17.22
CA LYS A 191 -6.27 -7.88 -17.76
C LYS A 191 -5.62 -6.99 -16.70
N VAL A 192 -6.42 -6.25 -15.93
CA VAL A 192 -5.92 -5.43 -14.82
C VAL A 192 -5.22 -6.31 -13.78
N VAL A 193 -5.79 -7.48 -13.49
CA VAL A 193 -5.17 -8.45 -12.58
C VAL A 193 -3.86 -8.97 -13.15
N ASP A 194 -3.79 -9.37 -14.41
CA ASP A 194 -2.58 -9.94 -15.03
C ASP A 194 -1.45 -8.93 -15.18
N LEU A 195 -1.77 -7.67 -15.47
CA LEU A 195 -0.79 -6.58 -15.58
C LEU A 195 -0.08 -6.26 -14.27
N ARG A 196 -0.57 -6.74 -13.12
CA ARG A 196 0.05 -6.49 -11.81
C ARG A 196 1.53 -6.88 -11.76
N VAL A 197 1.91 -8.00 -12.39
CA VAL A 197 3.28 -8.54 -12.32
C VAL A 197 4.27 -7.64 -13.06
N PRO A 198 4.12 -7.43 -14.39
CA PRO A 198 5.06 -6.57 -15.11
C PRO A 198 5.05 -5.12 -14.63
N TYR A 199 3.96 -4.66 -14.02
CA TYR A 199 3.90 -3.32 -13.43
C TYR A 199 4.65 -3.22 -12.10
N LEU A 200 4.53 -4.22 -11.22
CA LEU A 200 5.11 -4.18 -9.88
C LEU A 200 6.56 -4.66 -9.82
N ASP A 201 6.97 -5.57 -10.70
CA ASP A 201 8.31 -6.17 -10.69
C ASP A 201 9.44 -5.11 -10.70
N PRO A 202 9.41 -4.05 -11.54
CA PRO A 202 10.43 -3.01 -11.52
C PRO A 202 10.48 -2.25 -10.19
N SER A 203 9.33 -1.99 -9.56
CA SER A 203 9.26 -1.31 -8.27
C SER A 203 9.75 -2.22 -7.13
N PHE A 204 9.51 -3.53 -7.20
CA PHE A 204 10.08 -4.48 -6.25
C PHE A 204 11.60 -4.59 -6.39
N GLU A 205 12.11 -4.64 -7.62
CA GLU A 205 13.55 -4.62 -7.88
C GLU A 205 14.20 -3.33 -7.33
N ALA A 206 13.56 -2.18 -7.56
CA ALA A 206 14.04 -0.90 -7.06
C ALA A 206 14.00 -0.81 -5.52
N LEU A 207 12.98 -1.38 -4.88
CA LEU A 207 12.88 -1.51 -3.43
C LEU A 207 14.09 -2.28 -2.88
N ILE A 208 14.36 -3.48 -3.40
CA ILE A 208 15.48 -4.32 -2.95
C ILE A 208 16.82 -3.62 -3.17
N LYS A 209 17.02 -2.97 -4.32
CA LYS A 209 18.25 -2.21 -4.61
C LYS A 209 18.43 -1.04 -3.65
N THR A 210 17.34 -0.36 -3.28
CA THR A 210 17.40 0.74 -2.32
C THR A 210 17.76 0.25 -0.92
N GLU A 211 17.16 -0.86 -0.46
CA GLU A 211 17.49 -1.50 0.81
C GLU A 211 18.96 -1.94 0.88
N LEU A 212 19.45 -2.55 -0.21
CA LEU A 212 20.85 -2.96 -0.32
C LEU A 212 21.79 -1.76 -0.25
N LEU A 213 21.53 -0.73 -1.06
CA LEU A 213 22.37 0.47 -1.12
C LEU A 213 22.39 1.22 0.23
N PHE A 214 21.24 1.35 0.88
CA PHE A 214 21.14 1.96 2.21
C PHE A 214 21.99 1.20 3.23
N SER A 215 21.91 -0.14 3.22
CA SER A 215 22.65 -1.00 4.15
C SER A 215 24.15 -0.97 3.89
N GLN A 216 24.56 -1.03 2.62
CA GLN A 216 25.97 -0.95 2.21
C GLN A 216 26.58 0.38 2.61
N LYS A 217 25.92 1.50 2.30
CA LYS A 217 26.39 2.83 2.71
C LYS A 217 26.50 2.95 4.23
N SER A 218 25.49 2.48 4.97
CA SER A 218 25.52 2.47 6.44
C SER A 218 26.74 1.73 6.99
N TYR A 219 27.05 0.56 6.41
CA TYR A 219 28.20 -0.24 6.80
C TYR A 219 29.53 0.45 6.45
N GLU A 220 29.69 0.91 5.20
CA GLU A 220 30.91 1.55 4.72
C GLU A 220 31.26 2.80 5.55
N GLU A 221 30.26 3.62 5.85
CA GLU A 221 30.41 4.83 6.65
C GLU A 221 30.86 4.55 8.09
N LEU A 222 30.29 3.52 8.72
CA LEU A 222 30.68 3.13 10.08
C LEU A 222 32.01 2.39 10.13
N GLU A 223 32.30 1.52 9.17
CA GLU A 223 33.56 0.78 9.10
C GLU A 223 34.74 1.72 8.83
N ALA A 224 34.54 2.81 8.08
CA ALA A 224 35.55 3.85 7.88
C ALA A 224 36.02 4.50 9.19
N LEU A 225 35.19 4.49 10.24
CA LEU A 225 35.54 5.01 11.56
C LEU A 225 36.37 4.04 12.40
N ARG A 226 36.41 2.75 12.03
CA ARG A 226 37.06 1.70 12.82
C ARG A 226 38.49 2.05 13.25
N PRO A 227 39.39 2.56 12.37
CA PRO A 227 40.76 2.88 12.78
C PRO A 227 40.85 3.91 13.92
N GLN A 228 39.87 4.80 14.04
CA GLN A 228 39.83 5.83 15.09
C GLN A 228 39.47 5.24 16.47
N PHE A 229 38.83 4.07 16.51
CA PHE A 229 38.40 3.39 17.73
C PHE A 229 39.19 2.11 18.02
N SER A 230 39.91 1.55 17.05
CA SER A 230 40.73 0.33 17.22
C SER A 230 41.84 0.48 18.26
N GLN A 231 42.52 1.64 18.32
CA GLN A 231 43.58 1.87 19.31
C GLN A 231 43.05 1.92 20.77
N GLU A 232 41.84 2.44 20.96
CA GLU A 232 41.18 2.46 22.29
C GLU A 232 40.61 1.08 22.66
N MET A 233 40.13 0.31 21.69
CA MET A 233 39.60 -1.05 21.90
C MET A 233 40.68 -2.08 22.25
N GLU A 234 41.89 -1.96 21.70
CA GLU A 234 43.04 -2.81 22.07
C GLU A 234 43.52 -2.52 23.51
N GLN A 235 43.58 -1.25 23.92
CA GLN A 235 43.89 -0.88 25.31
C GLN A 235 42.77 -1.29 26.30
N GLY A 236 41.50 -1.26 25.85
CA GLY A 236 40.33 -1.72 26.60
C GLY A 236 40.24 -3.24 26.77
N GLN A 237 40.78 -4.02 25.82
CA GLN A 237 40.89 -5.47 25.96
C GLN A 237 41.97 -5.86 26.97
N ASP A 238 43.11 -5.18 26.99
CA ASP A 238 44.20 -5.43 27.94
C ASP A 238 43.74 -5.15 29.38
N THR A 239 43.06 -4.03 29.61
CA THR A 239 42.46 -3.69 30.91
C THR A 239 41.33 -4.65 31.33
N ARG A 240 40.53 -5.14 30.38
CA ARG A 240 39.47 -6.12 30.67
C ARG A 240 40.04 -7.52 30.97
N VAL A 241 41.16 -7.89 30.36
CA VAL A 241 41.92 -9.10 30.71
C VAL A 241 42.56 -8.94 32.08
N ASP A 242 43.16 -7.80 32.39
CA ASP A 242 43.70 -7.50 33.72
C ASP A 242 42.64 -7.51 34.82
N ASP A 243 41.45 -6.95 34.57
CA ASP A 243 40.31 -6.99 35.51
C ASP A 243 39.82 -8.43 35.74
N ILE A 244 39.75 -9.25 34.69
CA ILE A 244 39.40 -10.68 34.81
C ILE A 244 40.49 -11.43 35.59
N LEU A 245 41.77 -11.15 35.32
CA LEU A 245 42.91 -11.74 36.06
C LEU A 245 42.91 -11.30 37.53
N GLN A 246 42.53 -10.06 37.82
CA GLN A 246 42.42 -9.54 39.19
C GLN A 246 41.23 -10.14 39.93
N GLN A 247 40.10 -10.35 39.25
CA GLN A 247 38.96 -11.11 39.78
C GLN A 247 39.29 -12.59 39.99
N MET A 248 40.07 -13.22 39.11
CA MET A 248 40.56 -14.59 39.32
C MET A 248 41.50 -14.68 40.51
N ARG A 249 42.36 -13.68 40.73
CA ARG A 249 43.22 -13.59 41.93
C ARG A 249 42.39 -13.43 43.21
N SER A 250 41.32 -12.62 43.18
CA SER A 250 40.43 -12.42 44.34
C SER A 250 39.52 -13.61 44.62
N LEU A 251 39.29 -14.49 43.62
CA LEU A 251 38.62 -15.78 43.77
C LEU A 251 39.52 -16.88 44.34
N THR A 252 40.82 -16.62 44.51
CA THR A 252 41.72 -17.57 45.17
C THR A 252 41.41 -17.60 46.66
N ILE A 253 40.64 -18.60 47.06
CA ILE A 253 40.53 -19.10 48.43
C ILE A 253 41.87 -19.76 48.77
N THR A 254 42.92 -18.95 48.93
CA THR A 254 44.03 -19.24 49.85
C THR A 254 43.88 -18.17 50.93
N GLY A 255 43.13 -18.40 52.01
CA GLY A 255 43.10 -19.66 52.75
C GLY A 255 44.41 -19.86 53.51
N ASN A 256 44.72 -18.88 54.35
CA ASN A 256 45.47 -18.95 55.61
C ASN A 256 47.01 -18.98 55.62
N PHE A 257 47.49 -18.25 56.64
CA PHE A 257 48.81 -18.20 57.30
C PHE A 257 49.86 -17.25 56.73
#